data_AF-A0A0D0B0B8-F1
#
_entry.id   AF-A0A0D0B0B8-F1
#
_cell.length_a   1.000
_cell.length_b   1.000
_cell.length_c   1.000
_cell.angle_alpha   90.00
_cell.angle_beta   90.00
_cell.angle_gamma   90.00
#
_symmetry.space_group_name_H-M   'P 1'
#
loop_
_entity.id
_entity.type
_entity.pdbx_description
1 polymer ?
#
loop_
_entity_poly.entity_id
_entity_poly.type
_entity_poly.pdbx_seq_one_letter_code
_entity_poly.pdbx_strand_id
1 'polypeptide(L)'
;MQRHVLGQLEHSFENVGLLPSTKEKKSSGKKSALYTGGSISSRLSHKKMDVLSCVPADAYFMLLPLWPAETDTYSQRLSPFQAPSIPSDDRRYLLVFYKPLPFEGLTKGTSSLSTSDLRKILLPGFHAMARQVSHSELEGTGVRVPEQGISVNGPLEDAFKRIPRSLSHTLYSSTGDNSSVQPYIIGTSKSRDAGVEFDPEALVDLGLCTVLNEEQRRSLPPGMVVEQFDSEQATTVKLTPIGSAVMEMIWVGGLALTSFGS
;
A
#
# COMPACT_ATOMS: atom_id res chain seq x y z
N MET A 1 3.48 26.29 -29.88
CA MET A 1 3.95 24.93 -29.53
C MET A 1 3.83 24.56 -28.03
N GLN A 2 3.25 25.39 -27.14
CA GLN A 2 3.21 25.10 -25.69
C GLN A 2 1.91 24.47 -25.15
N ARG A 3 0.85 24.31 -25.96
CA ARG A 3 -0.44 23.76 -25.49
C ARG A 3 -0.55 22.23 -25.56
N HIS A 4 0.30 21.56 -26.34
CA HIS A 4 0.25 20.10 -26.46
C HIS A 4 0.89 19.36 -25.27
N VAL A 5 1.85 20.00 -24.59
CA VAL A 5 2.57 19.40 -23.46
C VAL A 5 1.71 19.36 -22.18
N LEU A 6 0.83 20.35 -21.98
CA LEU A 6 -0.09 20.41 -20.83
C LEU A 6 -1.18 19.32 -20.88
N GLY A 7 -1.73 19.03 -22.08
CA GLY A 7 -2.76 18.00 -22.23
C GLY A 7 -2.23 16.57 -22.03
N GLN A 8 -0.96 16.32 -22.33
CA GLN A 8 -0.32 15.03 -22.03
C GLN A 8 -0.06 14.85 -20.53
N LEU A 9 0.18 15.95 -19.79
CA LEU A 9 0.40 15.90 -18.35
C LEU A 9 -0.91 15.61 -17.61
N GLU A 10 -2.01 16.27 -17.96
CA GLU A 10 -3.34 16.00 -17.39
C GLU A 10 -3.77 14.55 -17.60
N HIS A 11 -3.55 13.98 -18.79
CA HIS A 11 -3.88 12.59 -19.07
C HIS A 11 -2.99 11.59 -18.32
N SER A 12 -1.73 11.97 -18.02
CA SER A 12 -0.86 11.19 -17.13
C SER A 12 -1.37 11.22 -15.69
N PHE A 13 -1.86 12.36 -15.18
CA PHE A 13 -2.43 12.47 -13.82
C PHE A 13 -3.77 11.74 -13.66
N GLU A 14 -4.61 11.70 -14.70
CA GLU A 14 -5.85 10.90 -14.72
C GLU A 14 -5.54 9.39 -14.78
N ASN A 15 -4.43 9.00 -15.42
CA ASN A 15 -4.01 7.60 -15.49
C ASN A 15 -3.39 7.05 -14.20
N VAL A 16 -2.82 7.91 -13.35
CA VAL A 16 -2.31 7.53 -12.02
C VAL A 16 -3.34 7.74 -10.89
N GLY A 17 -4.58 8.10 -11.22
CA GLY A 17 -5.67 8.22 -10.24
C GLY A 17 -5.54 9.43 -9.28
N LEU A 18 -4.70 10.40 -9.60
CA LEU A 18 -4.44 11.58 -8.76
C LEU A 18 -5.45 12.72 -8.99
N LEU A 19 -6.35 12.59 -9.97
CA LEU A 19 -7.42 13.54 -10.22
C LEU A 19 -8.79 12.84 -10.22
N PRO A 20 -9.83 13.41 -9.59
CA PRO A 20 -11.20 12.97 -9.80
C PRO A 20 -11.57 13.19 -11.27
N SER A 21 -11.95 12.13 -11.98
CA SER A 21 -12.34 12.19 -13.40
C SER A 21 -13.57 13.09 -13.55
N THR A 22 -13.37 14.31 -14.05
CA THR A 22 -14.45 15.27 -14.33
C THR A 22 -15.13 14.93 -15.65
N LYS A 23 -15.76 13.76 -15.72
CA LYS A 23 -16.73 13.49 -16.78
C LYS A 23 -18.04 14.18 -16.43
N GLU A 24 -18.16 15.43 -16.84
CA GLU A 24 -19.43 16.17 -16.86
C GLU A 24 -20.43 15.43 -17.75
N LYS A 25 -21.31 14.64 -17.11
CA LYS A 25 -22.48 14.06 -17.77
C LYS A 25 -23.62 15.07 -17.66
N LYS A 26 -23.81 15.87 -18.71
CA LYS A 26 -25.03 16.67 -18.89
C LYS A 26 -26.23 15.73 -19.01
N SER A 27 -27.02 15.62 -17.95
CA SER A 27 -28.44 15.26 -18.05
C SER A 27 -29.24 15.98 -16.99
N SER A 28 -30.11 16.86 -17.47
CA SER A 28 -31.17 17.58 -16.77
C SER A 28 -32.06 16.67 -15.91
N GLY A 29 -32.34 17.08 -14.66
CA GLY A 29 -33.44 16.51 -13.89
C GLY A 29 -33.34 16.77 -12.39
N LYS A 30 -34.04 17.80 -11.91
CA LYS A 30 -34.22 18.13 -10.48
C LYS A 30 -34.79 16.94 -9.69
N LYS A 31 -34.18 16.59 -8.56
CA LYS A 31 -34.78 16.63 -7.21
C LYS A 31 -33.79 16.19 -6.14
N SER A 32 -33.59 17.08 -5.18
CA SER A 32 -32.98 16.89 -3.87
C SER A 32 -33.81 15.91 -3.03
N ALA A 33 -33.17 14.92 -2.39
CA ALA A 33 -33.41 14.53 -1.00
C ALA A 33 -32.55 13.31 -0.60
N LEU A 34 -31.70 13.53 0.41
CA LEU A 34 -31.37 12.65 1.53
C LEU A 34 -30.89 11.21 1.25
N TYR A 35 -29.65 10.96 1.66
CA TYR A 35 -29.13 9.64 2.04
C TYR A 35 -30.00 9.07 3.19
N THR A 36 -31.09 8.41 2.83
CA THR A 36 -31.79 7.45 3.70
C THR A 36 -31.25 6.05 3.40
N GLY A 37 -30.84 5.37 4.46
CA GLY A 37 -30.27 4.02 4.40
C GLY A 37 -31.16 3.03 3.64
N GLY A 38 -30.53 2.33 2.70
CA GLY A 38 -31.09 1.16 2.04
C GLY A 38 -30.61 -0.11 2.74
N SER A 39 -31.49 -0.70 3.53
CA SER A 39 -31.31 -2.01 4.14
C SER A 39 -31.77 -3.13 3.20
N ILE A 40 -30.99 -4.21 3.15
CA ILE A 40 -31.36 -5.61 2.87
C ILE A 40 -32.02 -5.90 1.50
N SER A 41 -31.19 -6.35 0.56
CA SER A 41 -31.55 -7.43 -0.37
C SER A 41 -30.79 -8.68 0.06
N SER A 42 -31.46 -9.52 0.86
CA SER A 42 -31.03 -10.86 1.22
C SER A 42 -31.03 -11.78 -0.01
N ARG A 43 -29.85 -11.99 -0.58
CA ARG A 43 -29.52 -13.28 -1.20
C ARG A 43 -28.30 -13.81 -0.45
N LEU A 44 -28.40 -15.06 -0.02
CA LEU A 44 -27.36 -15.85 0.62
C LEU A 44 -26.18 -16.07 -0.34
N SER A 45 -25.50 -15.01 -0.75
CA SER A 45 -24.14 -15.10 -1.28
C SER A 45 -23.22 -14.83 -0.09
N HIS A 46 -22.14 -15.61 0.03
CA HIS A 46 -21.04 -15.26 0.90
C HIS A 46 -20.80 -13.75 0.83
N LYS A 47 -21.00 -13.04 1.95
CA LYS A 47 -20.81 -11.60 2.05
C LYS A 47 -19.32 -11.38 1.85
N LYS A 48 -18.89 -11.28 0.59
CA LYS A 48 -17.54 -10.95 0.19
C LYS A 48 -17.22 -9.66 0.93
N MET A 49 -16.33 -9.76 1.90
CA MET A 49 -15.95 -8.60 2.71
C MET A 49 -15.46 -7.52 1.76
N ASP A 50 -15.98 -6.32 1.93
CA ASP A 50 -15.49 -5.17 1.19
C ASP A 50 -14.03 -4.94 1.58
N VAL A 51 -13.12 -5.11 0.62
CA VAL A 51 -11.68 -4.96 0.84
C VAL A 51 -11.32 -3.55 1.31
N LEU A 52 -12.15 -2.56 0.98
CA LEU A 52 -11.97 -1.15 1.37
C LEU A 52 -12.57 -0.84 2.73
N SER A 53 -13.22 -1.79 3.42
CA SER A 53 -13.83 -1.52 4.72
C SER A 53 -12.81 -1.14 5.81
N CYS A 54 -11.53 -1.44 5.60
CA CYS A 54 -10.44 -1.04 6.50
C CYS A 54 -9.84 0.34 6.16
N VAL A 55 -10.20 0.93 5.02
CA VAL A 55 -9.72 2.23 4.57
C VAL A 55 -10.68 3.31 5.08
N PRO A 56 -10.23 4.29 5.87
CA PRO A 56 -11.07 5.42 6.26
C PRO A 56 -11.61 6.17 5.04
N ALA A 57 -12.83 6.68 5.12
CA ALA A 57 -13.50 7.33 3.98
C ALA A 57 -12.77 8.60 3.47
N ASP A 58 -11.96 9.21 4.33
CA ASP A 58 -11.16 10.40 4.09
C ASP A 58 -9.67 10.10 3.84
N ALA A 59 -9.25 8.83 3.87
CA ALA A 59 -7.86 8.44 3.68
C ALA A 59 -7.49 8.37 2.19
N TYR A 60 -6.28 8.85 1.88
CA TYR A 60 -5.65 8.58 0.60
C TYR A 60 -5.10 7.17 0.59
N PHE A 61 -5.31 6.46 -0.51
CA PHE A 61 -4.81 5.11 -0.70
C PHE A 61 -4.22 4.93 -2.10
N MET A 62 -3.37 3.92 -2.23
CA MET A 62 -2.79 3.48 -3.48
C MET A 62 -2.78 1.95 -3.53
N LEU A 63 -2.85 1.42 -4.74
CA LEU A 63 -2.84 -0.02 -4.99
C LEU A 63 -1.59 -0.36 -5.80
N LEU A 64 -0.65 -1.09 -5.18
CA LEU A 64 0.63 -1.43 -5.81
C LEU A 64 0.64 -2.89 -6.26
N PRO A 65 1.05 -3.22 -7.50
CA PRO A 65 1.21 -4.60 -7.92
C PRO A 65 2.40 -5.25 -7.19
N LEU A 66 2.22 -6.47 -6.69
CA LEU A 66 3.27 -7.25 -6.00
C LEU A 66 3.98 -8.23 -6.93
N TRP A 67 4.07 -7.89 -8.21
CA TRP A 67 4.84 -8.66 -9.20
C TRP A 67 5.67 -7.71 -10.05
N PRO A 68 6.88 -8.13 -10.50
CA PRO A 68 7.73 -7.28 -11.30
C PRO A 68 7.27 -7.25 -12.77
N ALA A 69 7.50 -6.14 -13.45
CA ALA A 69 7.27 -6.01 -14.90
C ALA A 69 8.53 -5.63 -15.66
N GLU A 70 9.22 -4.58 -15.20
CA GLU A 70 10.39 -4.03 -15.87
C GLU A 70 11.55 -3.90 -14.88
N THR A 71 12.77 -3.86 -15.41
CA THR A 71 13.97 -3.55 -14.64
C THR A 71 14.78 -2.46 -15.33
N ASP A 72 15.76 -1.90 -14.62
CA ASP A 72 16.66 -0.89 -15.14
C ASP A 72 17.46 -1.42 -16.34
N THR A 73 17.80 -0.51 -17.26
CA THR A 73 18.47 -0.85 -18.52
C THR A 73 19.82 -1.52 -18.31
N TYR A 74 20.51 -1.24 -17.20
CA TYR A 74 21.81 -1.83 -16.92
C TYR A 74 21.65 -3.31 -16.54
N SER A 75 20.76 -3.62 -15.60
CA SER A 75 20.44 -4.99 -15.19
C SER A 75 19.87 -5.82 -16.33
N GLN A 76 19.00 -5.23 -17.16
CA GLN A 76 18.41 -5.92 -18.31
C GLN A 76 19.48 -6.39 -19.32
N ARG A 77 20.56 -5.62 -19.52
CA ARG A 77 21.65 -5.99 -20.44
C ARG A 77 22.55 -7.08 -19.86
N LEU A 78 22.79 -7.06 -18.55
CA LEU A 78 23.68 -8.01 -17.88
C LEU A 78 23.01 -9.37 -17.63
N SER A 79 21.71 -9.37 -17.35
CA SER A 79 20.94 -10.56 -17.02
C SER A 79 19.61 -10.54 -17.77
N PRO A 80 19.63 -10.77 -19.10
CA PRO A 80 18.41 -10.82 -19.89
C PRO A 80 17.53 -11.96 -19.38
N PHE A 81 16.29 -11.64 -19.06
CA PHE A 81 15.33 -12.59 -18.52
C PHE A 81 14.00 -12.43 -19.24
N GLN A 82 13.45 -13.55 -19.74
CA GLN A 82 12.12 -13.56 -20.31
C GLN A 82 11.10 -13.75 -19.20
N ALA A 83 10.42 -12.66 -18.84
CA ALA A 83 9.39 -12.66 -17.82
C ALA A 83 8.27 -13.67 -18.14
N PRO A 84 7.97 -14.63 -17.24
CA PRO A 84 6.80 -15.49 -17.40
C PRO A 84 5.52 -14.65 -17.24
N SER A 85 4.46 -15.05 -17.95
CA SER A 85 3.14 -14.45 -17.76
C SER A 85 2.57 -14.86 -16.39
N ILE A 86 2.02 -13.89 -15.65
CA ILE A 86 1.34 -14.13 -14.37
C ILE A 86 -0.17 -14.09 -14.60
N PRO A 87 -0.89 -15.22 -14.39
CA PRO A 87 -2.34 -15.28 -14.47
C PRO A 87 -3.00 -14.26 -13.52
N SER A 88 -4.14 -13.69 -13.92
CA SER A 88 -4.84 -12.68 -13.11
C SER A 88 -5.19 -13.18 -11.71
N ASP A 89 -5.55 -14.46 -11.56
CA ASP A 89 -5.91 -15.06 -10.28
C ASP A 89 -4.73 -15.16 -9.31
N ASP A 90 -3.51 -15.23 -9.84
CA ASP A 90 -2.28 -15.27 -9.06
C ASP A 90 -1.75 -13.86 -8.74
N ARG A 91 -2.32 -12.81 -9.34
CA ARG A 91 -1.91 -11.43 -9.09
C ARG A 91 -2.29 -11.00 -7.69
N ARG A 92 -1.30 -10.48 -6.98
CA ARG A 92 -1.42 -9.90 -5.65
C ARG A 92 -1.10 -8.43 -5.69
N TYR A 93 -1.77 -7.68 -4.84
CA TYR A 93 -1.63 -6.25 -4.73
C TYR A 93 -1.42 -5.88 -3.28
N LEU A 94 -0.76 -4.75 -3.05
CA LEU A 94 -0.66 -4.12 -1.76
C LEU A 94 -1.58 -2.89 -1.76
N LEU A 95 -2.64 -2.96 -0.96
CA LEU A 95 -3.48 -1.81 -0.65
C LEU A 95 -2.79 -1.02 0.46
N VAL A 96 -2.27 0.16 0.14
CA VAL A 96 -1.63 1.06 1.09
C VAL A 96 -2.50 2.28 1.31
N PHE A 97 -2.70 2.72 2.54
CA PHE A 97 -3.41 3.96 2.85
C PHE A 97 -2.76 4.72 4.00
N TYR A 98 -2.94 6.03 4.03
CA TYR A 98 -2.29 6.91 5.00
C TYR A 98 -3.30 7.41 6.02
N LYS A 99 -3.09 7.04 7.28
CA LYS A 99 -3.93 7.43 8.41
C LYS A 99 -3.27 8.59 9.17
N PRO A 100 -3.91 9.76 9.32
CA PRO A 100 -3.35 10.87 10.08
C PRO A 100 -3.03 10.48 11.54
N LEU A 101 -1.93 11.00 12.07
CA LEU A 101 -1.64 10.90 13.50
C LEU A 101 -2.56 11.83 14.31
N PRO A 102 -3.01 11.42 15.51
CA PRO A 102 -3.70 12.32 16.41
C PRO A 102 -2.74 13.44 16.83
N PHE A 103 -3.10 14.70 16.56
CA PHE A 103 -2.28 15.84 16.94
C PHE A 103 -2.51 16.18 18.42
N GLU A 104 -1.58 15.81 19.29
CA GLU A 104 -1.58 16.23 20.70
C GLU A 104 -1.16 17.70 20.79
N GLY A 105 -2.14 18.62 20.75
CA GLY A 105 -1.82 20.05 20.91
C GLY A 105 -2.89 21.06 20.51
N LEU A 106 -3.96 20.64 19.84
CA LEU A 106 -5.08 21.53 19.52
C LEU A 106 -6.26 21.22 20.45
N THR A 107 -6.30 21.96 21.55
CA THR A 107 -7.45 22.11 22.42
C THR A 107 -8.69 22.44 21.58
N LYS A 108 -9.56 21.45 21.36
CA LYS A 108 -11.01 21.57 21.09
C LYS A 108 -11.44 22.89 20.42
N GLY A 109 -10.81 23.22 19.30
CA GLY A 109 -11.07 24.40 18.51
C GLY A 109 -11.63 23.93 17.19
N THR A 110 -12.88 24.28 16.95
CA THR A 110 -13.69 24.00 15.77
C THR A 110 -12.91 24.33 14.48
N SER A 111 -12.07 23.42 13.99
CA SER A 111 -11.60 23.46 12.61
C SER A 111 -12.70 22.88 11.74
N SER A 112 -13.76 23.67 11.55
CA SER A 112 -14.49 23.60 10.30
C SER A 112 -13.46 23.90 9.21
N LEU A 113 -12.83 22.86 8.67
CA LEU A 113 -12.10 22.98 7.41
C LEU A 113 -13.10 23.57 6.43
N SER A 114 -12.90 24.84 6.11
CA SER A 114 -13.64 25.47 5.04
C SER A 114 -13.43 24.61 3.80
N THR A 115 -14.50 24.30 3.07
CA THR A 115 -14.45 23.49 1.84
C THR A 115 -13.51 24.06 0.78
N SER A 116 -13.01 25.29 0.97
CA SER A 116 -11.97 25.95 0.18
C SER A 116 -10.54 25.45 0.44
N ASP A 117 -10.23 24.89 1.62
CA ASP A 117 -8.86 24.43 1.98
C ASP A 117 -8.62 22.93 1.73
N LEU A 118 -9.60 22.21 1.20
CA LEU A 118 -9.48 20.82 0.73
C LEU A 118 -8.38 20.61 -0.33
N ARG A 119 -7.80 21.69 -0.86
CA ARG A 119 -6.69 21.65 -1.81
C ARG A 119 -5.30 21.58 -1.16
N LYS A 120 -5.20 21.75 0.16
CA LYS A 120 -3.94 21.60 0.90
C LYS A 120 -3.99 20.32 1.71
N ILE A 121 -3.72 19.21 1.03
CA ILE A 121 -3.60 17.88 1.64
C ILE A 121 -2.26 17.85 2.38
N LEU A 122 -2.23 18.38 3.59
CA LEU A 122 -1.03 18.43 4.42
C LEU A 122 -1.30 17.66 5.69
N LEU A 123 -0.89 16.39 5.71
CA LEU A 123 -0.87 15.60 6.93
C LEU A 123 0.36 16.03 7.75
N PRO A 124 0.21 16.54 8.98
CA PRO A 124 1.36 16.90 9.82
C PRO A 124 2.19 15.66 10.18
N GLY A 125 1.54 14.50 10.26
CA GLY A 125 2.14 13.19 10.41
C GLY A 125 1.10 12.11 10.11
N PHE A 126 1.56 10.90 9.81
CA PHE A 126 0.70 9.79 9.42
C PHE A 126 1.30 8.42 9.76
N HIS A 127 0.43 7.41 9.84
CA HIS A 127 0.77 6.00 9.70
C HIS A 127 0.48 5.55 8.26
N ALA A 128 1.46 4.96 7.59
CA ALA A 128 1.27 4.21 6.37
C ALA A 128 0.81 2.79 6.76
N MET A 129 -0.43 2.47 6.41
CA MET A 129 -1.07 1.19 6.65
C MET A 129 -1.05 0.36 5.36
N ALA A 130 -0.84 -0.96 5.45
CA ALA A 130 -0.87 -1.80 4.27
C ALA A 130 -1.48 -3.19 4.49
N ARG A 131 -2.12 -3.72 3.45
CA ARG A 131 -2.68 -5.07 3.41
C ARG A 131 -2.48 -5.69 2.02
N GLN A 132 -2.11 -6.96 1.98
CA GLN A 132 -2.14 -7.72 0.73
C GLN A 132 -3.57 -8.09 0.35
N VAL A 133 -3.89 -7.95 -0.93
CA VAL A 133 -5.20 -8.26 -1.50
C VAL A 133 -5.04 -9.03 -2.81
N SER A 134 -5.92 -9.98 -3.06
CA SER A 134 -5.99 -10.72 -4.32
C SER A 134 -6.71 -9.95 -5.42
N HIS A 135 -6.46 -10.30 -6.68
CA HIS A 135 -7.26 -9.80 -7.80
C HIS A 135 -8.76 -10.03 -7.57
N SER A 136 -9.12 -11.24 -7.13
CA SER A 136 -10.50 -11.60 -6.84
C SER A 136 -11.14 -10.71 -5.77
N GLU A 137 -10.42 -10.25 -4.75
CA GLU A 137 -10.96 -9.34 -3.71
C GLU A 137 -11.26 -7.93 -4.26
N LEU A 138 -10.53 -7.50 -5.29
CA LEU A 138 -10.72 -6.20 -5.92
C LEU A 138 -11.88 -6.18 -6.91
N GLU A 139 -12.26 -7.34 -7.46
CA GLU A 139 -13.38 -7.44 -8.39
C GLU A 139 -14.70 -6.99 -7.75
N GLY A 140 -15.37 -6.03 -8.43
CA GLY A 140 -16.64 -5.47 -7.99
C GLY A 140 -16.53 -4.28 -7.02
N THR A 141 -15.32 -3.91 -6.60
CA THR A 141 -15.09 -2.76 -5.70
C THR A 141 -15.12 -1.41 -6.42
N GLY A 142 -14.99 -1.42 -7.75
CA GLY A 142 -14.84 -0.20 -8.56
C GLY A 142 -13.43 0.40 -8.54
N VAL A 143 -12.48 -0.18 -7.79
CA VAL A 143 -11.07 0.23 -7.79
C VAL A 143 -10.45 -0.14 -9.13
N ARG A 144 -9.72 0.82 -9.74
CA ARG A 144 -8.92 0.56 -10.94
C ARG A 144 -7.70 -0.25 -10.56
N VAL A 145 -7.56 -1.41 -11.18
CA VAL A 145 -6.50 -2.37 -10.87
C VAL A 145 -5.32 -2.17 -11.85
N PRO A 146 -4.06 -2.09 -11.38
CA PRO A 146 -2.90 -2.07 -12.26
C PRO A 146 -2.83 -3.31 -13.16
N GLU A 147 -2.69 -3.09 -14.47
CA GLU A 147 -2.51 -4.15 -15.47
C GLU A 147 -1.05 -4.61 -15.56
N GLN A 148 -0.13 -3.66 -15.37
CA GLN A 148 1.32 -3.87 -15.39
C GLN A 148 1.85 -4.07 -13.96
N GLY A 149 2.95 -4.81 -13.85
CA GLY A 149 3.68 -5.00 -12.60
C GLY A 149 4.50 -3.78 -12.19
N ILE A 150 5.20 -3.89 -11.08
CA ILE A 150 6.07 -2.84 -10.57
C ILE A 150 7.44 -2.88 -11.27
N SER A 151 8.01 -1.71 -11.53
CA SER A 151 9.42 -1.62 -11.97
C SER A 151 10.33 -1.88 -10.78
N VAL A 152 11.35 -2.71 -10.97
CA VAL A 152 12.33 -3.07 -9.93
C VAL A 152 13.74 -2.68 -10.35
N ASN A 153 14.67 -2.60 -9.40
CA ASN A 153 16.09 -2.43 -9.68
C ASN A 153 16.81 -3.78 -9.51
N GLY A 154 17.74 -4.10 -10.41
CA GLY A 154 18.50 -5.36 -10.38
C GLY A 154 17.95 -6.49 -11.29
N PRO A 155 18.53 -7.70 -11.24
CA PRO A 155 18.14 -8.79 -12.12
C PRO A 155 16.65 -9.14 -12.00
N LEU A 156 15.93 -9.11 -13.11
CA LEU A 156 14.48 -9.35 -13.13
C LEU A 156 14.13 -10.77 -12.64
N GLU A 157 14.98 -11.76 -12.94
CA GLU A 157 14.85 -13.13 -12.46
C GLU A 157 14.78 -13.22 -10.92
N ASP A 158 15.61 -12.45 -10.22
CA ASP A 158 15.63 -12.44 -8.75
C ASP A 158 14.34 -11.85 -8.17
N ALA A 159 13.78 -10.83 -8.84
CA ALA A 159 12.50 -10.27 -8.45
C ALA A 159 11.36 -11.28 -8.62
N PHE A 160 11.35 -12.05 -9.73
CA PHE A 160 10.36 -13.11 -9.95
C PHE A 160 10.43 -14.22 -8.90
N LYS A 161 11.63 -14.61 -8.47
CA LYS A 161 11.83 -15.60 -7.38
C LYS A 161 11.32 -15.11 -6.02
N ARG A 162 11.18 -13.80 -5.85
CA ARG A 162 10.81 -13.14 -4.59
C ARG A 162 9.41 -12.53 -4.61
N ILE A 163 8.54 -12.92 -5.56
CA ILE A 163 7.13 -12.51 -5.56
C ILE A 163 6.49 -12.90 -4.21
N PRO A 164 5.90 -11.94 -3.46
CA PRO A 164 5.21 -12.24 -2.22
C PRO A 164 4.11 -13.28 -2.45
N ARG A 165 4.16 -14.37 -1.70
CA ARG A 165 3.12 -15.41 -1.73
C ARG A 165 1.96 -15.00 -0.85
N SER A 166 0.77 -15.52 -1.16
CA SER A 166 -0.43 -15.28 -0.35
C SER A 166 -0.15 -15.61 1.11
N LEU A 167 -0.24 -14.59 1.97
CA LEU A 167 -0.14 -14.75 3.40
C LEU A 167 -1.31 -15.59 3.87
N SER A 168 -1.06 -16.88 4.06
CA SER A 168 -2.03 -17.82 4.58
C SER A 168 -2.09 -17.61 6.08
N HIS A 169 -2.83 -16.60 6.54
CA HIS A 169 -3.17 -16.40 7.96
C HIS A 169 -1.99 -16.65 8.92
N THR A 170 -0.93 -15.84 8.84
CA THR A 170 0.14 -15.88 9.86
C THR A 170 -0.37 -15.32 11.19
N LEU A 171 -0.99 -16.22 11.96
CA LEU A 171 -0.76 -16.48 13.38
C LEU A 171 -0.84 -15.32 14.40
N TYR A 172 -1.90 -14.52 14.43
CA TYR A 172 -2.26 -13.77 15.68
C TYR A 172 -3.75 -13.63 15.99
N SER A 173 -4.67 -14.18 15.19
CA SER A 173 -6.09 -14.21 15.56
C SER A 173 -6.45 -15.50 16.32
N SER A 174 -5.88 -15.68 17.52
CA SER A 174 -6.24 -16.76 18.45
C SER A 174 -7.55 -16.51 19.22
N THR A 175 -8.36 -15.56 18.79
CA THR A 175 -9.67 -15.25 19.40
C THR A 175 -10.75 -15.30 18.33
N GLY A 176 -11.11 -16.53 17.93
CA GLY A 176 -12.47 -17.02 17.64
C GLY A 176 -13.47 -16.22 16.81
N ASP A 177 -13.13 -15.07 16.24
CA ASP A 177 -14.06 -14.19 15.57
C ASP A 177 -13.66 -13.98 14.11
N ASN A 178 -14.63 -14.13 13.22
CA ASN A 178 -14.41 -14.29 11.79
C ASN A 178 -13.84 -13.01 11.13
N SER A 179 -12.53 -13.06 10.90
CA SER A 179 -11.87 -12.83 9.61
C SER A 179 -11.81 -11.41 9.01
N SER A 180 -11.67 -10.34 9.80
CA SER A 180 -11.12 -9.10 9.25
C SER A 180 -9.60 -9.14 9.33
N VAL A 181 -8.91 -9.39 8.20
CA VAL A 181 -7.45 -9.24 8.13
C VAL A 181 -7.11 -7.77 8.39
N GLN A 182 -6.52 -7.50 9.55
CA GLN A 182 -6.14 -6.15 9.95
C GLN A 182 -4.95 -5.68 9.10
N PRO A 183 -4.96 -4.43 8.61
CA PRO A 183 -3.80 -3.87 7.93
C PRO A 183 -2.64 -3.65 8.90
N TYR A 184 -1.42 -3.84 8.40
CA TYR A 184 -0.18 -3.62 9.12
C TYR A 184 0.20 -2.14 9.11
N ILE A 185 0.74 -1.61 10.21
CA ILE A 185 1.45 -0.33 10.19
C ILE A 185 2.83 -0.62 9.60
N ILE A 186 3.08 -0.18 8.39
CA ILE A 186 4.37 -0.45 7.70
C ILE A 186 5.33 0.73 7.78
N GLY A 187 4.82 1.93 8.08
CA GLY A 187 5.67 3.08 8.26
C GLY A 187 4.98 4.19 9.04
N THR A 188 5.79 5.00 9.72
CA THR A 188 5.34 6.13 10.52
C THR A 188 6.10 7.38 10.11
N SER A 189 5.37 8.48 9.87
CA SER A 189 5.95 9.80 9.68
C SER A 189 5.39 10.73 10.74
N LYS A 190 6.26 11.22 11.63
CA LYS A 190 5.89 12.18 12.68
C LYS A 190 5.85 13.61 12.16
N SER A 191 6.68 13.89 11.16
CA SER A 191 6.78 15.15 10.46
C SER A 191 7.47 14.92 9.12
N ARG A 192 7.36 15.89 8.23
CA ARG A 192 8.08 15.89 6.95
C ARG A 192 9.59 15.71 7.12
N ASP A 193 10.19 16.46 8.05
CA ASP A 193 11.64 16.48 8.25
C ASP A 193 12.17 15.20 8.90
N ALA A 194 11.31 14.46 9.62
CA ALA A 194 11.65 13.15 10.17
C ALA A 194 11.65 12.04 9.11
N GLY A 195 11.06 12.28 7.93
CA GLY A 195 10.88 11.26 6.90
C GLY A 195 9.84 10.21 7.29
N VAL A 196 10.01 9.00 6.75
CA VAL A 196 9.16 7.84 7.03
C VAL A 196 10.05 6.75 7.65
N GLU A 197 9.73 6.38 8.89
CA GLU A 197 10.35 5.26 9.60
C GLU A 197 9.56 3.98 9.25
N PHE A 198 10.19 3.04 8.55
CA PHE A 198 9.54 1.78 8.18
C PHE A 198 9.71 0.70 9.27
N ASP A 199 8.65 -0.07 9.49
CA ASP A 199 8.68 -1.21 10.41
C ASP A 199 9.20 -2.47 9.68
N PRO A 200 10.40 -2.97 10.01
CA PRO A 200 10.98 -4.12 9.33
C PRO A 200 10.16 -5.40 9.55
N GLU A 201 9.49 -5.57 10.69
CA GLU A 201 8.70 -6.77 10.99
C GLU A 201 7.46 -6.81 10.10
N ALA A 202 6.74 -5.69 10.00
CA ALA A 202 5.61 -5.55 9.10
C ALA A 202 5.99 -5.77 7.62
N LEU A 203 7.17 -5.32 7.19
CA LEU A 203 7.68 -5.55 5.84
C LEU A 203 8.04 -7.02 5.60
N VAL A 204 8.59 -7.73 6.59
CA VAL A 204 8.84 -9.18 6.52
C VAL A 204 7.52 -9.93 6.43
N ASP A 205 6.54 -9.59 7.28
CA ASP A 205 5.21 -10.20 7.27
C ASP A 205 4.50 -10.00 5.94
N LEU A 206 4.72 -8.86 5.27
CA LEU A 206 4.18 -8.60 3.93
C LEU A 206 5.00 -9.24 2.79
N GLY A 207 6.05 -9.99 3.09
CA GLY A 207 6.93 -10.61 2.10
C GLY A 207 7.76 -9.60 1.28
N LEU A 208 7.87 -8.35 1.75
CA LEU A 208 8.65 -7.29 1.11
C LEU A 208 10.13 -7.36 1.53
N CYS A 209 10.40 -8.01 2.66
CA CYS A 209 11.74 -8.23 3.19
C CYS A 209 12.07 -9.72 3.33
N THR A 210 13.36 -10.02 3.41
CA THR A 210 13.92 -11.34 3.71
C THR A 210 14.85 -11.25 4.90
N VAL A 211 14.82 -12.25 5.78
CA VAL A 211 15.71 -12.33 6.93
C VAL A 211 16.95 -13.15 6.51
N LEU A 212 18.15 -12.57 6.65
CA LEU A 212 19.38 -13.20 6.14
C LEU A 212 19.90 -14.34 7.04
N ASN A 213 19.55 -14.34 8.33
CA ASN A 213 20.09 -15.29 9.33
C ASN A 213 19.01 -16.27 9.86
N GLU A 214 17.99 -16.62 9.07
CA GLU A 214 16.93 -17.54 9.53
C GLU A 214 17.46 -18.91 9.97
N GLU A 215 18.52 -19.40 9.32
CA GLU A 215 19.11 -20.71 9.63
C GLU A 215 19.84 -20.70 10.97
N GLN A 216 20.48 -19.59 11.35
CA GLN A 216 21.16 -19.45 12.64
C GLN A 216 20.19 -19.32 13.82
N ARG A 217 18.96 -18.84 13.59
CA ARG A 217 17.89 -18.85 14.60
C ARG A 217 17.40 -20.26 14.95
N ARG A 218 17.57 -21.24 14.05
CA ARG A 218 17.05 -22.60 14.27
C ARG A 218 17.94 -23.48 15.15
N SER A 219 19.19 -23.08 15.39
CA SER A 219 20.13 -23.86 16.20
C SER A 219 20.77 -23.00 17.28
N LEU A 220 20.25 -23.12 18.50
CA LEU A 220 20.96 -22.63 19.69
C LEU A 220 22.27 -23.42 19.83
N PRO A 221 23.42 -22.75 20.01
CA PRO A 221 24.65 -23.40 20.39
C PRO A 221 24.44 -24.20 21.69
N PRO A 222 25.01 -25.41 21.81
CA PRO A 222 24.91 -26.18 23.05
C PRO A 222 25.41 -25.36 24.24
N GLY A 223 24.54 -25.09 25.22
CA GLY A 223 24.88 -24.36 26.45
C GLY A 223 24.52 -22.87 26.49
N MET A 224 23.92 -22.29 25.44
CA MET A 224 23.37 -20.93 25.49
C MET A 224 21.87 -20.91 25.81
N VAL A 225 21.47 -20.00 26.69
CA VAL A 225 20.06 -19.68 26.96
C VAL A 225 19.54 -18.67 25.94
N VAL A 226 18.28 -18.84 25.53
CA VAL A 226 17.60 -18.10 24.43
C VAL A 226 17.77 -16.58 24.57
N GLU A 227 17.59 -16.04 25.77
CA GLU A 227 17.63 -14.59 26.04
C GLU A 227 19.01 -13.96 25.77
N GLN A 228 20.09 -14.72 25.96
CA GLN A 228 21.45 -14.27 25.74
C GLN A 228 21.84 -14.32 24.26
N PHE A 229 21.28 -15.29 23.52
CA PHE A 229 21.51 -15.45 22.09
C PHE A 229 20.75 -14.41 21.24
N ASP A 230 19.51 -14.10 21.63
CA ASP A 230 18.68 -13.10 20.96
C ASP A 230 19.23 -11.67 21.13
N SER A 231 19.93 -11.40 22.23
CA SER A 231 20.54 -10.09 22.50
C SER A 231 21.79 -9.81 21.65
N GLU A 232 22.46 -10.85 21.14
CA GLU A 232 23.73 -10.74 20.41
C GLU A 232 23.58 -10.81 18.88
N GLN A 233 22.47 -11.37 18.36
CA GLN A 233 22.21 -11.43 16.93
C GLN A 233 21.23 -10.36 16.48
N ALA A 234 21.77 -9.20 16.08
CA ALA A 234 21.01 -8.23 15.30
C ALA A 234 20.45 -8.93 14.06
N THR A 235 19.12 -9.04 13.98
CA THR A 235 18.45 -9.70 12.86
C THR A 235 18.58 -8.81 11.64
N THR A 236 19.48 -9.16 10.72
CA THR A 236 19.66 -8.40 9.48
C THR A 236 18.53 -8.69 8.51
N VAL A 237 17.71 -7.68 8.28
CA VAL A 237 16.60 -7.70 7.32
C VAL A 237 17.07 -7.04 6.02
N LYS A 238 16.78 -7.68 4.88
CA LYS A 238 17.10 -7.17 3.54
C LYS A 238 15.83 -7.05 2.70
N LEU A 239 15.62 -5.90 2.08
CA LEU A 239 14.54 -5.68 1.12
C LEU A 239 14.67 -6.60 -0.09
N THR A 240 13.53 -7.14 -0.54
CA THR A 240 13.42 -7.76 -1.86
C THR A 240 13.43 -6.68 -2.95
N PRO A 241 13.70 -7.01 -4.22
CA PRO A 241 13.60 -6.02 -5.31
C PRO A 241 12.21 -5.37 -5.39
N ILE A 242 11.15 -6.16 -5.18
CA ILE A 242 9.76 -5.68 -5.11
C ILE A 242 9.56 -4.80 -3.86
N GLY A 243 10.09 -5.23 -2.71
CA GLY A 243 10.03 -4.50 -1.46
C GLY A 243 10.68 -3.12 -1.53
N SER A 244 11.84 -3.01 -2.19
CA SER A 244 12.49 -1.71 -2.43
C SER A 244 11.60 -0.78 -3.24
N ALA A 245 11.07 -1.26 -4.37
CA ALA A 245 10.20 -0.46 -5.23
C ALA A 245 8.90 -0.05 -4.51
N VAL A 246 8.30 -0.96 -3.74
CA VAL A 246 7.11 -0.67 -2.91
C VAL A 246 7.44 0.38 -1.85
N MET A 247 8.54 0.23 -1.12
CA MET A 247 8.99 1.17 -0.10
C MET A 247 9.20 2.58 -0.67
N GLU A 248 9.83 2.68 -1.85
CA GLU A 248 10.01 3.94 -2.57
C GLU A 248 8.66 4.58 -2.92
N MET A 249 7.71 3.81 -3.46
CA MET A 249 6.37 4.31 -3.79
C MET A 249 5.60 4.81 -2.56
N ILE A 250 5.73 4.13 -1.42
CA ILE A 250 5.14 4.55 -0.14
C ILE A 250 5.80 5.83 0.36
N TRP A 251 7.11 5.91 0.27
CA TRP A 251 7.83 7.12 0.66
C TRP A 251 7.44 8.32 -0.20
N VAL A 252 7.39 8.16 -1.53
CA VAL A 252 6.95 9.22 -2.46
C VAL A 252 5.49 9.62 -2.20
N GLY A 253 4.59 8.65 -1.96
CA GLY A 253 3.21 8.93 -1.59
C GLY A 253 3.12 9.72 -0.28
N GLY A 254 3.90 9.34 0.73
CA GLY A 254 4.00 10.08 1.99
C GLY A 254 4.54 11.51 1.83
N LEU A 255 5.54 11.70 0.96
CA LEU A 255 6.06 13.02 0.61
C LEU A 255 5.03 13.90 -0.10
N ALA A 256 4.19 13.31 -0.96
CA ALA A 256 3.11 14.04 -1.62
C ALA A 256 2.03 14.53 -0.63
N LEU A 257 1.85 13.82 0.49
CA LEU A 257 0.88 14.14 1.54
C LEU A 257 1.44 15.08 2.62
N THR A 258 2.74 15.35 2.60
CA THR A 258 3.43 16.25 3.55
C THR A 258 3.93 17.49 2.81
N SER A 259 3.29 18.64 3.04
CA SER A 259 3.48 19.92 2.31
C SER A 259 4.91 20.24 1.88
N PHE A 260 5.08 20.75 0.66
CA PHE A 260 6.33 21.39 0.21
C PHE A 260 6.40 22.91 0.53
N GLY A 261 5.43 23.47 1.27
CA GLY A 261 5.31 24.93 1.37
C GLY A 261 5.02 25.46 2.76
N SER A 262 6.02 26.14 3.33
CA SER A 262 5.89 27.54 3.77
C SER A 262 7.06 28.32 3.19
#